data_AF-A0A1S3CAQ6-F1
#
_entry.id   AF-A0A1S3CAQ6-F1
#
_cell.length_a   1.000
_cell.length_b   1.000
_cell.length_c   1.000
_cell.angle_alpha   90.00
_cell.angle_beta   90.00
_cell.angle_gamma   90.00
#
_symmetry.space_group_name_H-M   'P 1'
#
loop_
_entity.id
_entity.type
_entity.pdbx_description
1 polymer ?
#
loop_
_entity_poly.entity_id
_entity_poly.type
_entity_poly.pdbx_seq_one_letter_code
_entity_poly.pdbx_strand_id
1 'polypeptide(L)'
;MDSSKAIPHEIGGIQNDALRFGLQGVKSDLVGSHPVESLYETTRRTQEEMKRKILVNTYGSAFPLKMDLDRQILSRFQRPPGPIPSSMLGLEALTGSLDDFGFEDYLNDPRESESLRPLDMHHGMEVRLGLSKGPVCPSFM
;
A
#
# COMPACT_ATOMS: atom_id res chain seq x y z
N MET A 1 41.71 15.52 45.17
CA MET A 1 41.13 16.45 44.19
C MET A 1 40.42 15.60 43.17
N ASP A 2 39.15 15.33 43.42
CA ASP A 2 38.35 14.44 42.58
C ASP A 2 37.82 15.22 41.39
N SER A 3 38.29 14.85 40.19
CA SER A 3 37.81 15.44 38.94
C SER A 3 36.41 14.91 38.65
N SER A 4 35.43 15.81 38.66
CA SER A 4 34.05 15.52 38.29
C SER A 4 33.99 15.05 36.84
N LYS A 5 33.81 13.75 36.62
CA LYS A 5 33.43 13.19 35.32
C LYS A 5 31.99 13.59 35.02
N ALA A 6 31.82 14.67 34.25
CA ALA A 6 30.54 14.98 33.62
C ALA A 6 30.42 14.14 32.35
N ILE A 7 29.34 13.34 32.26
CA ILE A 7 28.97 12.66 31.02
C ILE A 7 28.41 13.73 30.08
N PRO A 8 28.92 13.88 28.85
CA PRO A 8 28.38 14.84 27.89
C PRO A 8 26.96 14.39 27.51
N HIS A 9 25.96 15.06 28.10
CA HIS A 9 24.57 14.84 27.73
C HIS A 9 24.27 15.74 26.53
N GLU A 10 24.43 15.22 25.32
CA GLU A 10 24.05 15.92 24.09
C GLU A 10 22.52 15.96 23.95
N ILE A 11 21.91 16.93 24.62
CA ILE A 11 20.50 17.28 24.42
C ILE A 11 20.46 18.17 23.18
N GLY A 12 20.29 17.59 21.99
CA GLY A 12 20.01 18.37 20.77
C GLY A 12 20.71 17.93 19.49
N GLY A 13 21.55 16.89 19.51
CA GLY A 13 22.01 16.27 18.27
C GLY A 13 20.86 15.51 17.61
N ILE A 14 20.70 15.65 16.30
CA ILE A 14 19.84 14.79 15.47
C ILE A 14 20.53 13.41 15.35
N GLN A 15 20.85 12.80 16.49
CA GLN A 15 21.26 11.42 16.57
C GLN A 15 19.96 10.64 16.71
N ASN A 16 19.49 10.07 15.60
CA ASN A 16 18.33 9.18 15.62
C ASN A 16 18.62 8.03 16.60
N ASP A 17 17.95 8.03 17.75
CA ASP A 17 18.05 6.98 18.77
C ASP A 17 17.57 5.65 18.16
N ALA A 18 18.51 4.80 17.77
CA ALA A 18 18.24 3.55 17.05
C ALA A 18 17.43 2.53 17.88
N LEU A 19 17.42 2.63 19.21
CA LEU A 19 16.61 1.76 20.07
C LEU A 19 15.14 2.19 20.10
N ARG A 20 14.88 3.49 19.91
CA ARG A 20 13.54 4.07 19.96
C ARG A 20 12.91 4.24 18.58
N PHE A 21 13.73 4.54 17.57
CA PHE A 21 13.31 4.84 16.21
C PHE A 21 13.74 3.75 15.19
N GLY A 22 14.48 2.73 15.63
CA GLY A 22 15.00 1.66 14.77
C GLY A 22 16.25 2.06 13.99
N LEU A 23 16.91 1.09 13.35
CA LEU A 23 17.99 1.41 12.40
C LEU A 23 17.39 2.21 11.23
N GLN A 24 17.99 3.37 10.95
CA GLN A 24 17.61 4.20 9.81
C GLN A 24 17.79 3.41 8.51
N GLY A 25 16.67 3.08 7.86
CA GLY A 25 16.65 2.35 6.60
C GLY A 25 16.20 3.24 5.47
N VAL A 26 16.69 3.02 4.25
CA VAL A 26 16.33 3.80 3.04
C VAL A 26 14.80 3.90 2.83
N LYS A 27 14.04 2.95 3.38
CA LYS A 27 12.57 2.95 3.35
C LYS A 27 11.92 4.14 4.07
N SER A 28 12.53 4.70 5.11
CA SER A 28 11.97 5.87 5.82
C SER A 28 12.19 7.18 5.07
N ASP A 29 13.20 7.23 4.18
CA ASP A 29 13.53 8.41 3.38
C ASP A 29 12.86 8.38 1.99
N LEU A 30 12.10 7.32 1.67
CA LEU A 30 11.28 7.26 0.46
C LEU A 30 10.09 8.21 0.61
N VAL A 31 10.28 9.45 0.19
CA VAL A 31 9.21 10.41 -0.04
C VAL A 31 8.49 10.00 -1.33
N GLY A 32 7.16 10.13 -1.35
CA GLY A 32 6.35 9.92 -2.55
C GLY A 32 6.90 10.74 -3.72
N SER A 33 6.59 10.30 -4.94
CA SER A 33 7.07 10.97 -6.16
C SER A 33 6.69 12.46 -6.20
N HIS A 34 5.57 12.79 -5.54
CA HIS A 34 5.05 14.14 -5.44
C HIS A 34 4.81 14.56 -3.97
N PRO A 35 5.17 15.79 -3.56
CA PRO A 35 5.02 16.23 -2.16
C PRO A 35 3.57 16.28 -1.67
N VAL A 36 2.59 16.45 -2.57
CA VAL A 36 1.16 16.45 -2.20
C VAL A 36 0.62 15.03 -1.96
N GLU A 37 1.25 14.02 -2.57
CA GLU A 37 0.82 12.62 -2.44
C GLU A 37 0.88 12.16 -0.98
N SER A 38 1.98 12.46 -0.28
CA SER A 38 2.15 12.11 1.13
C SER A 38 1.15 12.85 2.04
N LEU A 39 0.83 14.11 1.73
CA LEU A 39 -0.21 14.89 2.44
C LEU A 39 -1.59 14.26 2.26
N TYR A 40 -1.91 13.80 1.05
CA TYR A 40 -3.18 13.14 0.77
C TYR A 40 -3.29 11.80 1.51
N GLU A 41 -2.25 10.96 1.45
CA GLU A 41 -2.23 9.67 2.17
C GLU A 41 -2.36 9.85 3.68
N THR A 42 -1.63 10.79 4.26
CA THR A 42 -1.68 11.05 5.70
C THR A 42 -3.05 11.56 6.12
N THR A 43 -3.62 12.51 5.37
CA THR A 43 -4.98 13.01 5.61
C THR A 43 -6.01 11.88 5.55
N ARG A 44 -5.91 11.00 4.55
CA ARG A 44 -6.81 9.85 4.41
C ARG A 44 -6.71 8.91 5.62
N ARG A 45 -5.49 8.54 6.02
CA ARG A 45 -5.26 7.67 7.21
C ARG A 45 -5.82 8.30 8.47
N THR A 46 -5.57 9.59 8.71
CA THR A 46 -6.09 10.29 9.89
C THR A 46 -7.62 10.34 9.91
N GLN A 47 -8.26 10.55 8.75
CA GLN A 47 -9.72 10.50 8.65
C GLN A 47 -10.29 9.11 8.93
N GLU A 48 -9.66 8.05 8.40
CA GLU A 48 -10.07 6.66 8.66
C GLU A 48 -9.97 6.31 10.15
N GLU A 49 -8.88 6.70 10.82
CA GLU A 49 -8.72 6.52 12.26
C GLU A 49 -9.78 7.26 13.07
N MET A 50 -10.09 8.50 12.68
CA MET A 50 -11.13 9.30 13.33
C MET A 50 -12.51 8.63 13.16
N LYS A 51 -12.87 8.22 11.93
CA LYS A 51 -14.11 7.49 11.64
C LYS A 51 -14.20 6.19 12.45
N ARG A 52 -13.10 5.44 12.56
CA ARG A 52 -13.02 4.20 13.36
C ARG A 52 -13.30 4.48 14.84
N LYS A 53 -12.70 5.53 15.41
CA LYS A 53 -12.95 5.93 16.82
C LYS A 53 -14.41 6.30 17.05
N ILE A 54 -15.02 7.02 16.12
CA ILE A 54 -16.45 7.37 16.20
C ILE A 54 -17.31 6.11 16.20
N LEU A 55 -17.07 5.16 15.29
CA LEU A 55 -17.79 3.89 15.22
C LEU A 55 -17.68 3.07 16.51
N VAL A 56 -16.48 2.98 17.10
CA VAL A 56 -16.28 2.28 18.38
C VAL A 56 -17.12 2.92 19.47
N ASN A 57 -17.16 4.25 19.52
CA ASN A 57 -17.91 4.97 20.54
C ASN A 57 -19.42 4.87 20.35
N THR A 58 -19.92 4.81 19.12
CA THR A 58 -21.37 4.77 18.83
C THR A 58 -21.95 3.36 18.86
N TYR A 59 -21.22 2.38 18.32
CA TYR A 59 -21.74 1.02 18.10
C TYR A 59 -20.96 -0.06 18.86
N GLY A 60 -19.91 0.31 19.58
CA GLY A 60 -19.04 -0.62 20.31
C GLY A 60 -17.91 -1.19 19.45
N SER A 61 -17.03 -1.95 20.10
CA SER A 61 -15.81 -2.50 19.47
C SER A 61 -16.08 -3.59 18.43
N ALA A 62 -17.21 -4.29 18.51
CA ALA A 62 -17.55 -5.39 17.60
C ALA A 62 -17.82 -4.92 16.17
N PHE A 63 -18.37 -3.71 15.98
CA PHE A 63 -18.79 -3.23 14.68
C PHE A 63 -17.62 -2.92 13.72
N PRO A 64 -16.58 -2.15 14.12
CA PRO A 64 -15.37 -2.01 13.31
C PRO A 64 -14.68 -3.34 13.00
N LEU A 65 -14.68 -4.30 13.93
CA LEU A 65 -14.10 -5.63 13.70
C LEU A 65 -14.84 -6.38 12.60
N LYS A 66 -16.17 -6.31 12.58
CA LYS A 66 -16.97 -6.85 11.46
C LYS A 66 -16.59 -6.18 10.14
N MET A 67 -16.50 -4.85 10.12
CA MET A 67 -16.11 -4.13 8.90
C MET A 67 -14.70 -4.51 8.42
N ASP A 68 -13.75 -4.72 9.34
CA ASP A 68 -12.41 -5.18 9.00
C ASP A 68 -12.44 -6.59 8.36
N LEU A 69 -13.31 -7.49 8.86
CA LEU A 69 -13.52 -8.81 8.26
C LEU A 69 -14.16 -8.72 6.87
N ASP A 70 -15.22 -7.93 6.73
CA ASP A 70 -15.89 -7.70 5.43
C ASP A 70 -14.89 -7.14 4.41
N ARG A 71 -14.05 -6.19 4.82
CA ARG A 71 -12.97 -5.63 3.99
C ARG A 71 -11.98 -6.70 3.53
N GLN A 72 -11.55 -7.60 4.42
CA GLN A 72 -10.63 -8.69 4.08
C GLN A 72 -11.24 -9.74 3.15
N ILE A 73 -12.55 -9.97 3.23
CA ILE A 73 -13.26 -10.87 2.34
C ILE A 73 -13.36 -10.24 0.94
N LEU A 74 -13.74 -8.97 0.88
CA LEU A 74 -13.95 -8.23 -0.37
C LEU A 74 -12.65 -7.85 -1.08
N SER A 75 -11.53 -7.74 -0.35
CA SER A 75 -10.21 -7.46 -0.94
C SER A 75 -9.57 -8.65 -1.65
N ARG A 76 -10.17 -9.85 -1.60
CA ARG A 76 -9.60 -11.03 -2.25
C ARG A 76 -9.91 -11.02 -3.74
N PHE A 77 -8.86 -11.17 -4.55
CA PHE A 77 -8.98 -11.34 -6.00
C PHE A 77 -9.84 -12.56 -6.33
N GLN A 78 -10.89 -12.34 -7.13
CA GLN A 78 -11.82 -13.39 -7.53
C GLN A 78 -11.45 -14.03 -8.88
N ARG A 79 -10.68 -13.32 -9.71
CA ARG A 79 -10.25 -13.83 -11.02
C ARG A 79 -8.87 -14.50 -10.93
N PRO A 80 -8.64 -15.59 -11.67
CA PRO A 80 -7.30 -16.14 -11.87
C PRO A 80 -6.34 -15.04 -12.37
N PRO A 81 -5.03 -15.16 -12.07
CA PRO A 81 -4.04 -14.22 -12.58
C PRO A 81 -4.11 -14.17 -14.11
N GLY A 82 -4.32 -12.98 -14.66
CA GLY A 82 -4.53 -12.78 -16.08
C GLY A 82 -4.40 -11.32 -16.47
N PRO A 83 -4.55 -11.01 -17.77
CA PRO A 83 -4.39 -9.65 -18.30
C PRO A 83 -5.37 -8.64 -17.71
N ILE A 84 -6.58 -9.08 -17.36
CA ILE A 84 -7.65 -8.22 -16.89
C ILE A 84 -7.72 -8.36 -15.36
N PRO A 85 -7.50 -7.28 -14.59
CA PRO A 85 -7.66 -7.32 -13.14
C PRO A 85 -9.12 -7.61 -12.74
N SER A 86 -9.34 -8.10 -11.52
CA SER A 86 -10.69 -8.17 -10.96
C SER A 86 -11.12 -6.79 -10.48
N SER A 87 -12.32 -6.35 -10.87
CA SER A 87 -12.95 -5.17 -10.27
C SER A 87 -13.28 -5.45 -8.80
N MET A 88 -12.95 -4.52 -7.90
CA MET A 88 -13.17 -4.65 -6.46
C MET A 88 -14.43 -3.88 -6.03
N LEU A 89 -15.48 -3.89 -6.85
CA LEU A 89 -16.69 -3.06 -6.66
C LEU A 89 -17.30 -3.17 -5.26
N GLY A 90 -17.34 -4.37 -4.68
CA GLY A 90 -17.84 -4.56 -3.31
C GLY A 90 -16.96 -3.90 -2.25
N LEU A 91 -15.63 -3.96 -2.42
CA LEU A 91 -14.68 -3.28 -1.54
C LEU A 91 -14.79 -1.75 -1.68
N GLU A 92 -14.92 -1.26 -2.91
CA GLU A 92 -15.10 0.16 -3.21
C GLU A 92 -16.39 0.69 -2.59
N ALA A 93 -17.48 -0.07 -2.68
CA ALA A 93 -18.75 0.25 -2.02
C ALA A 93 -18.62 0.32 -0.49
N LEU A 94 -17.92 -0.64 0.11
CA LEU A 94 -17.71 -0.69 1.57
C LEU A 94 -16.84 0.48 2.07
N THR A 95 -15.81 0.83 1.29
CA THR A 95 -14.87 1.90 1.65
C THR A 95 -15.40 3.29 1.31
N GLY A 96 -16.45 3.37 0.49
CA GLY A 96 -17.04 4.62 0.03
C GLY A 96 -16.26 5.28 -1.11
N SER A 97 -15.33 4.56 -1.75
CA SER A 97 -14.52 5.09 -2.84
C SER A 97 -15.24 5.13 -4.19
N LEU A 98 -16.49 4.67 -4.28
CA LEU A 98 -17.28 4.69 -5.52
C LEU A 98 -17.58 6.11 -6.01
N ASP A 99 -17.72 7.05 -5.08
CA ASP A 99 -18.05 8.45 -5.35
C ASP A 99 -16.79 9.33 -5.46
N ASP A 100 -15.62 8.78 -5.11
CA ASP A 100 -14.35 9.48 -5.12
C ASP A 100 -13.68 9.34 -6.49
N PHE A 101 -13.33 10.46 -7.12
CA PHE A 101 -12.55 10.46 -8.36
C PHE A 101 -11.05 10.32 -8.06
N GLY A 102 -10.46 9.25 -8.58
CA GLY A 102 -9.05 8.91 -8.42
C GLY A 102 -8.16 9.53 -9.50
N PHE A 103 -6.85 9.32 -9.37
CA PHE A 103 -5.87 9.73 -10.38
C PHE A 103 -6.09 8.98 -11.71
N GLU A 104 -6.32 7.67 -11.59
CA GLU A 104 -6.64 6.76 -12.68
C GLU A 104 -7.80 7.23 -13.55
N ASP A 105 -8.80 7.92 -13.00
CA ASP A 105 -9.95 8.43 -13.76
C ASP A 105 -9.57 9.62 -14.66
N TYR A 106 -8.58 10.43 -14.26
CA TYR A 106 -8.16 11.60 -15.03
C TYR A 106 -7.04 11.30 -16.03
N LEU A 107 -6.10 10.43 -15.65
CA LEU A 107 -4.85 10.22 -16.38
C LEU A 107 -4.69 8.82 -16.96
N ASN A 108 -5.73 7.98 -16.83
CA ASN A 108 -5.77 6.55 -17.13
C ASN A 108 -4.80 5.74 -16.26
N ASP A 109 -5.21 4.52 -15.89
CA ASP A 109 -4.31 3.59 -15.21
C ASP A 109 -3.17 3.19 -16.19
N PRO A 110 -1.88 3.36 -15.83
CA PRO A 110 -0.77 2.90 -16.66
C PRO A 110 -0.86 1.40 -17.00
N ARG A 111 -1.56 0.60 -16.18
CA ARG A 111 -1.83 -0.82 -16.43
C ARG A 111 -2.77 -1.07 -17.60
N GLU A 112 -3.60 -0.09 -17.95
CA GLU A 112 -4.56 -0.16 -19.07
C GLU A 112 -4.04 0.56 -20.32
N SER A 113 -2.77 0.98 -20.32
CA SER A 113 -2.19 1.66 -21.49
C SER A 113 -2.16 0.77 -22.73
N GLU A 114 -2.48 1.34 -23.89
CA GLU A 114 -2.47 0.63 -25.19
C GLU A 114 -1.07 0.09 -25.56
N SER A 115 -0.02 0.73 -25.04
CA SER A 115 1.37 0.28 -25.19
C SER A 115 1.70 -0.94 -24.35
N LEU A 116 0.91 -1.25 -23.32
CA LEU A 116 1.16 -2.38 -22.45
C LEU A 116 0.77 -3.65 -23.18
N ARG A 117 1.78 -4.47 -23.53
CA ARG A 117 1.53 -5.76 -24.15
C ARG A 117 1.10 -6.76 -23.08
N PRO A 118 -0.12 -7.34 -23.16
CA PRO A 118 -0.56 -8.37 -22.25
C PRO A 118 0.45 -9.52 -22.21
N LEU A 119 0.74 -10.02 -21.00
CA LEU A 119 1.61 -11.17 -20.85
C LEU A 119 0.94 -12.41 -21.49
N ASP A 120 1.70 -13.11 -22.34
CA ASP A 120 1.24 -14.38 -22.93
C ASP A 120 1.17 -15.47 -21.85
N MET A 121 -0.02 -15.61 -21.27
CA MET A 121 -0.31 -16.59 -20.22
C MET A 121 -0.13 -18.03 -20.72
N HIS A 122 -0.40 -18.28 -22.00
CA HIS A 122 -0.29 -19.62 -22.56
C HIS A 122 1.17 -20.07 -22.57
N HIS A 123 2.03 -19.24 -23.16
CA HIS A 123 3.47 -19.52 -23.18
C HIS A 123 4.06 -19.59 -21.76
N GLY A 124 3.68 -18.65 -20.87
CA GLY A 124 4.14 -18.68 -19.48
C GLY A 124 3.75 -19.97 -18.73
N MET A 125 2.55 -20.50 -18.99
CA MET A 125 2.10 -21.76 -18.41
C MET A 125 2.83 -22.97 -19.01
N GLU A 126 3.06 -22.98 -20.32
CA GLU A 126 3.84 -24.04 -20.99
C GLU A 126 5.27 -24.12 -20.45
N VAL A 127 5.95 -22.98 -20.24
CA VAL A 127 7.30 -22.95 -19.65
C VAL A 127 7.26 -23.49 -18.22
N ARG A 128 6.26 -23.09 -17.42
CA ARG A 128 6.08 -23.58 -16.04
C ARG A 128 5.82 -25.09 -15.98
N LEU A 129 5.10 -25.64 -16.97
CA LEU A 129 4.83 -27.07 -17.11
C LEU A 129 5.96 -27.84 -17.82
N GLY A 130 6.99 -27.15 -18.33
CA GLY A 130 8.11 -27.75 -19.06
C GLY A 130 7.79 -28.18 -20.49
N LEU A 131 6.64 -27.75 -21.03
CA LEU A 131 6.21 -28.03 -22.40
C LEU A 131 6.92 -27.14 -23.44
N SER A 132 7.30 -25.93 -23.05
CA SER A 132 8.06 -25.00 -23.89
C SER A 132 9.34 -24.52 -23.21
N LYS A 133 10.31 -24.07 -24.01
CA LYS A 133 11.58 -23.49 -23.55
C LYS A 133 11.56 -21.99 -23.81
N GLY A 134 11.97 -21.19 -22.83
CA GLY A 134 12.03 -19.73 -22.96
C GLY A 134 11.84 -19.02 -21.62
N PRO A 135 11.99 -17.69 -21.57
CA PRO A 135 11.62 -16.91 -20.40
C PRO A 135 10.09 -16.92 -20.25
N VAL A 136 9.60 -17.00 -18.99
CA VAL A 136 8.17 -17.02 -18.64
C VAL A 136 7.43 -15.74 -19.10
N CYS A 137 8.18 -14.70 -19.47
CA CYS A 137 7.71 -13.42 -19.97
C CYS A 137 8.74 -12.87 -20.98
N PRO A 138 8.34 -12.37 -22.15
CA PRO A 138 9.21 -11.47 -22.89
C PRO A 138 9.37 -10.20 -22.06
N SER A 139 10.47 -10.11 -21.29
CA SER A 139 10.86 -8.89 -20.60
C SER A 139 10.91 -7.77 -21.65
N PHE A 140 10.20 -6.67 -21.36
CA PHE A 140 10.29 -5.44 -22.13
C PHE A 140 11.76 -5.13 -22.47
N MET A 141 12.05 -4.98 -23.77
CA MET A 141 13.00 -3.96 -24.23
C MET A 141 12.18 -2.70 -24.52
#